data_AF-A0AA35PK37-F1
#
_entry.id   AF-A0AA35PK37-F1
#
_cell.length_a   1.000
_cell.length_b   1.000
_cell.length_c   1.000
_cell.angle_alpha   90.00
_cell.angle_beta   90.00
_cell.angle_gamma   90.00
#
_symmetry.space_group_name_H-M   'P 1'
#
loop_
_entity.id
_entity.type
_entity.pdbx_description
1 polymer ?
#
loop_
_entity_poly.entity_id
_entity_poly.type
_entity_poly.pdbx_seq_one_letter_code
_entity_poly.pdbx_strand_id
1 'polypeptide(L)'
;MREKGIVVKKVESKKPSPSELALNYLTSWSENPKEWKFQKTRQTWLLLHMYEKDKVPDEYFSILLRYLEGLQGSARDVTVQKAESVMKEYDNSEREDSSQLEKCERIRKVLQLLS
;
A
#
# COMPACT_ATOMS: atom_id res chain seq x y z
N MET A 1 1.97 42.09 0.33
CA MET A 1 1.71 40.76 0.95
C MET A 1 2.32 39.73 0.01
N ARG A 2 3.23 38.88 0.51
CA ARG A 2 4.04 37.99 -0.33
C ARG A 2 3.19 36.86 -0.90
N GLU A 3 3.09 36.83 -2.21
CA GLU A 3 2.55 35.75 -3.03
C GLU A 3 3.30 34.45 -2.67
N LYS A 4 2.57 33.43 -2.18
CA LYS A 4 3.12 32.08 -2.06
C LYS A 4 3.10 31.46 -3.45
N GLY A 5 4.13 31.79 -4.24
CA GLY A 5 4.46 31.08 -5.46
C GLY A 5 4.65 29.60 -5.14
N ILE A 6 3.69 28.79 -5.57
CA ILE A 6 3.80 27.33 -5.59
C ILE A 6 4.97 27.03 -6.55
N VAL A 7 6.11 26.67 -5.98
CA VAL A 7 7.24 26.12 -6.73
C VAL A 7 6.79 24.77 -7.27
N VAL A 8 6.23 24.80 -8.48
CA VAL A 8 6.10 23.63 -9.34
C VAL A 8 7.53 23.21 -9.67
N LYS A 9 8.08 22.30 -8.86
CA LYS A 9 9.31 21.57 -9.20
C LYS A 9 9.00 20.75 -10.45
N LYS A 10 9.41 21.31 -11.58
CA LYS A 10 9.54 20.69 -12.89
C LYS A 10 10.31 19.37 -12.72
N VAL A 11 9.63 18.24 -12.72
CA VAL A 11 10.26 16.91 -12.72
C VAL A 11 10.27 16.39 -14.16
N GLU A 12 11.50 16.33 -14.65
CA GLU A 12 11.99 15.65 -15.83
C GLU A 12 11.32 14.28 -16.06
N SER A 13 10.99 13.98 -17.32
CA SER A 13 10.25 12.80 -17.78
C SER A 13 10.98 11.47 -17.52
N LYS A 14 11.14 11.08 -16.26
CA LYS A 14 11.45 9.70 -15.87
C LYS A 14 10.15 8.93 -15.81
N LYS A 15 10.12 7.75 -16.46
CA LYS A 15 8.97 6.84 -16.35
C LYS A 15 8.67 6.65 -14.86
N PRO A 16 7.41 6.80 -14.44
CA PRO A 16 7.06 6.69 -13.03
C PRO A 16 7.45 5.30 -12.52
N SER A 17 8.02 5.26 -11.32
CA SER A 17 8.44 4.02 -10.67
C SER A 17 7.25 3.12 -10.34
N PRO A 18 7.47 1.82 -10.09
CA PRO A 18 6.40 0.91 -9.70
C PRO A 18 5.62 1.37 -8.46
N SER A 19 6.29 2.02 -7.49
CA SER A 19 5.65 2.59 -6.30
C SER A 19 4.75 3.75 -6.68
N GLU A 20 5.25 4.75 -7.40
CA GLU A 20 4.46 5.91 -7.82
C GLU A 20 3.20 5.49 -8.59
N LEU A 21 3.33 4.51 -9.48
CA LEU A 21 2.20 3.98 -10.25
C LEU A 21 1.17 3.25 -9.37
N ALA A 22 1.63 2.55 -8.33
CA ALA A 22 0.76 1.84 -7.39
C ALA A 22 0.05 2.81 -6.42
N LEU A 23 0.75 3.85 -5.96
CA LEU A 23 0.17 4.89 -5.11
C LEU A 23 -0.83 5.75 -5.90
N ASN A 24 -0.54 6.09 -7.16
CA ASN A 24 -1.49 6.77 -8.03
C ASN A 24 -2.73 5.88 -8.30
N TYR A 25 -2.54 4.58 -8.47
CA TYR A 25 -3.66 3.64 -8.59
C TYR A 25 -4.60 3.66 -7.37
N LEU A 26 -4.07 3.70 -6.13
CA LEU A 26 -4.87 3.86 -4.91
C LEU A 26 -5.57 5.22 -4.84
N THR A 27 -4.85 6.26 -5.23
CA THR A 27 -5.37 7.64 -5.22
C THR A 27 -6.55 7.75 -6.19
N SER A 28 -6.37 7.27 -7.42
CA SER A 28 -7.41 7.20 -8.45
C SER A 28 -8.61 6.37 -8.01
N TRP A 29 -8.39 5.26 -7.28
CA TRP A 29 -9.48 4.48 -6.70
C TRP A 29 -10.29 5.31 -5.69
N SER A 30 -9.61 6.07 -4.83
CA SER A 30 -10.26 6.86 -3.78
C SER A 30 -10.94 8.14 -4.27
N GLU A 31 -10.31 8.87 -5.21
CA GLU A 31 -10.78 10.18 -5.67
C GLU A 31 -11.68 10.07 -6.91
N ASN A 32 -11.37 9.14 -7.82
CA ASN A 32 -12.04 9.01 -9.12
C ASN A 32 -12.54 7.57 -9.39
N PRO A 33 -13.37 6.98 -8.51
CA PRO A 33 -13.80 5.59 -8.63
C PRO A 33 -14.55 5.27 -9.94
N LYS A 34 -15.13 6.28 -10.60
CA LYS A 34 -15.83 6.12 -11.89
C LYS A 34 -14.89 5.85 -13.07
N GLU A 35 -13.70 6.45 -13.06
CA GLU A 35 -12.69 6.26 -14.12
C GLU A 35 -11.65 5.21 -13.74
N TRP A 36 -11.66 4.79 -12.48
CA TRP A 36 -10.77 3.77 -11.97
C TRP A 36 -11.01 2.43 -12.68
N LYS A 37 -9.91 1.84 -13.14
CA LYS A 37 -9.90 0.51 -13.74
C LYS A 37 -9.02 -0.38 -12.90
N PHE A 38 -9.47 -1.61 -12.69
CA PHE A 38 -8.67 -2.61 -12.00
C PHE A 38 -7.34 -2.85 -12.73
N GLN A 39 -6.22 -2.70 -12.03
CA GLN A 39 -4.88 -2.93 -12.55
C GLN A 39 -4.18 -3.97 -11.69
N LYS A 40 -4.28 -5.25 -12.10
CA LYS A 40 -3.73 -6.39 -11.35
C LYS A 40 -2.27 -6.22 -10.95
N THR A 41 -1.43 -5.67 -11.85
CA THR A 41 -0.01 -5.41 -11.57
C THR A 41 0.18 -4.41 -10.42
N ARG A 42 -0.64 -3.35 -10.36
CA ARG A 42 -0.58 -2.35 -9.28
C ARG A 42 -1.06 -2.93 -7.96
N GLN A 43 -2.20 -3.64 -7.98
CA GLN A 43 -2.70 -4.34 -6.80
C GLN A 43 -1.66 -5.34 -6.27
N THR A 44 -1.06 -6.16 -7.14
CA THR A 44 -0.07 -7.16 -6.72
C THR A 44 1.16 -6.50 -6.10
N TRP A 45 1.62 -5.38 -6.67
CA TRP A 45 2.70 -4.58 -6.10
C TRP A 45 2.34 -4.05 -4.70
N LEU A 46 1.12 -3.51 -4.54
CA LEU A 46 0.63 -3.03 -3.25
C LEU A 46 0.57 -4.14 -2.21
N LEU A 47 -0.01 -5.30 -2.54
CA LEU A 47 -0.10 -6.44 -1.62
C LEU A 47 1.28 -6.98 -1.20
N LEU A 48 2.30 -6.81 -2.04
CA LEU A 48 3.67 -7.22 -1.74
C LEU A 48 4.40 -6.21 -0.84
N HIS A 49 4.14 -4.91 -1.02
CA HIS A 49 4.93 -3.82 -0.42
C HIS A 49 4.18 -2.98 0.61
N MET A 50 2.89 -3.23 0.87
CA MET A 50 2.05 -2.43 1.77
C MET A 50 2.57 -2.36 3.22
N TYR A 51 3.35 -3.36 3.64
CA TYR A 51 3.95 -3.37 4.97
C TYR A 51 5.15 -2.43 5.09
N GLU A 52 5.77 -2.03 3.97
CA GLU A 52 6.98 -1.20 3.97
C GLU A 52 6.61 0.29 3.96
N LYS A 53 6.87 1.01 5.06
CA LYS A 53 6.60 2.45 5.18
C LYS A 53 7.27 3.31 4.12
N ASP A 54 8.49 2.96 3.74
CA ASP A 54 9.26 3.64 2.69
C ASP A 54 8.55 3.58 1.33
N LYS A 55 7.90 2.45 1.02
CA LYS A 55 7.23 2.21 -0.26
C LYS A 55 5.77 2.66 -0.25
N VAL A 56 5.10 2.48 0.89
CA VAL A 56 3.71 2.86 1.11
C VAL A 56 3.64 3.69 2.38
N PRO A 57 3.71 5.03 2.27
CA PRO A 57 3.58 5.93 3.41
C PRO A 57 2.24 5.75 4.13
N ASP A 58 2.16 6.15 5.40
CA ASP A 58 0.97 5.92 6.24
C ASP A 58 -0.32 6.54 5.69
N GLU A 59 -0.22 7.65 4.96
CA GLU A 59 -1.35 8.29 4.26
C GLU A 59 -1.96 7.34 3.21
N TYR A 60 -1.12 6.73 2.37
CA TYR A 60 -1.55 5.76 1.36
C TYR A 60 -1.94 4.42 1.97
N PHE A 61 -1.28 4.01 3.06
CA PHE A 61 -1.64 2.79 3.78
C PHE A 61 -3.08 2.86 4.30
N SER A 62 -3.50 4.02 4.81
CA SER A 62 -4.88 4.24 5.25
C SER A 62 -5.89 4.10 4.11
N ILE A 63 -5.58 4.62 2.92
CA ILE A 63 -6.39 4.45 1.71
C ILE A 63 -6.41 2.97 1.27
N LEU A 64 -5.27 2.31 1.36
CA LEU A 64 -5.13 0.90 1.02
C LEU A 64 -5.95 0.01 1.94
N LEU A 65 -6.01 0.28 3.25
CA LEU A 65 -6.91 -0.46 4.15
C LEU A 65 -8.36 -0.37 3.66
N ARG A 66 -8.84 0.83 3.31
CA ARG A 66 -10.18 1.00 2.72
C ARG A 66 -10.37 0.23 1.42
N TYR A 67 -9.34 0.17 0.59
CA TYR A 67 -9.35 -0.62 -0.64
C TYR A 67 -9.46 -2.13 -0.34
N LEU A 68 -8.76 -2.62 0.69
CA LEU A 68 -8.81 -4.02 1.12
C LEU A 68 -10.16 -4.40 1.73
N GLU A 69 -10.86 -3.49 2.42
CA GLU A 69 -12.24 -3.72 2.90
C GLU A 69 -13.20 -4.06 1.76
N GLY A 70 -12.98 -3.49 0.57
CA GLY A 70 -13.78 -3.76 -0.62
C GLY A 70 -13.48 -5.09 -1.31
N LEU A 71 -12.47 -5.84 -0.87
CA LEU A 71 -12.16 -7.16 -1.43
C LEU A 71 -13.20 -8.18 -0.96
N GLN A 72 -13.72 -8.95 -1.92
CA GLN A 72 -14.71 -9.98 -1.67
C GLN A 72 -14.28 -11.32 -2.31
N GLY A 73 -14.77 -12.42 -1.72
CA GLY A 73 -14.49 -13.78 -2.18
C GLY A 73 -13.00 -14.10 -2.23
N SER A 74 -12.57 -14.80 -3.28
CA SER A 74 -11.20 -15.34 -3.37
C SER A 74 -10.08 -14.29 -3.29
N ALA A 75 -10.34 -13.03 -3.67
CA ALA A 75 -9.33 -11.97 -3.55
C ALA A 75 -9.02 -11.64 -2.07
N ARG A 76 -10.03 -11.72 -1.20
CA ARG A 76 -9.87 -11.55 0.25
C ARG A 76 -9.11 -12.73 0.85
N ASP A 77 -9.55 -13.96 0.59
CA ASP A 77 -8.88 -15.18 1.08
C ASP A 77 -7.39 -15.22 0.71
N VAL A 78 -7.06 -14.94 -0.56
CA VAL A 78 -5.67 -14.91 -1.01
C VAL A 78 -4.87 -13.81 -0.32
N THR A 79 -5.49 -12.67 -0.03
CA THR A 79 -4.81 -11.58 0.68
C THR A 79 -4.55 -11.95 2.14
N VAL A 80 -5.51 -12.59 2.83
CA VAL A 80 -5.34 -13.11 4.19
C VAL A 80 -4.22 -14.14 4.24
N GLN A 81 -4.28 -15.19 3.41
CA GLN A 81 -3.24 -16.23 3.40
C GLN A 81 -1.85 -15.66 3.13
N LYS A 82 -1.75 -14.68 2.24
CA LYS A 82 -0.47 -14.02 1.94
C LYS A 82 0.00 -13.16 3.11
N ALA A 83 -0.90 -12.45 3.79
CA ALA A 83 -0.57 -11.69 5.00
C ALA A 83 -0.11 -12.59 6.15
N GLU A 84 -0.78 -13.71 6.38
CA GLU A 84 -0.39 -14.73 7.37
C GLU A 84 0.97 -15.34 7.04
N SER A 85 1.19 -15.69 5.77
CA SER A 85 2.49 -16.20 5.31
C SER A 85 3.60 -15.19 5.57
N VAL A 86 3.37 -13.90 5.28
CA VAL A 86 4.36 -12.87 5.58
C VAL A 86 4.56 -12.74 7.09
N MET A 87 3.50 -12.71 7.91
CA MET A 87 3.63 -12.64 9.37
C MET A 87 4.50 -13.78 9.93
N LYS A 88 4.33 -15.00 9.42
CA LYS A 88 5.11 -16.18 9.85
C LYS A 88 6.59 -16.07 9.49
N GLU A 89 6.92 -15.53 8.33
CA GLU A 89 8.32 -15.31 7.92
C GLU A 89 9.01 -14.27 8.83
N TYR A 90 8.26 -13.29 9.33
CA TYR A 90 8.76 -12.30 10.29
C TYR A 90 8.91 -12.89 11.70
N ASP A 91 7.98 -13.72 12.15
CA ASP A 91 8.04 -14.41 13.45
C ASP A 91 9.26 -15.35 13.56
N ASN A 92 9.62 -16.01 12.45
CA ASN A 92 10.78 -16.90 12.37
C ASN A 92 12.12 -16.16 12.22
N SER A 93 12.10 -14.85 11.96
CA SER A 93 13.30 -14.02 11.87
C SER A 93 13.54 -13.34 13.22
N GLU A 94 14.40 -13.92 14.06
CA GLU A 94 14.84 -13.35 15.35
C GLU A 94 15.69 -12.07 15.18
N ARG A 95 15.09 -10.99 14.65
CA ARG A 95 15.75 -9.69 14.51
C ARG A 95 14.87 -8.58 15.07
N GLU A 96 15.27 -8.08 16.23
CA GLU A 96 14.71 -6.95 16.97
C GLU A 96 15.01 -5.60 16.30
N ASP A 97 14.75 -5.49 14.99
CA ASP A 97 14.89 -4.24 14.24
C ASP A 97 13.58 -3.44 14.29
N SER A 98 13.67 -2.13 14.55
CA SER A 98 12.51 -1.24 14.61
C SER A 98 11.66 -1.28 13.33
N SER A 99 12.30 -1.48 12.17
CA SER A 99 11.60 -1.64 10.89
C SER A 99 10.77 -2.93 10.79
N GLN A 100 11.24 -4.03 11.38
CA GLN A 100 10.49 -5.29 11.40
C GLN A 100 9.26 -5.16 12.30
N LEU A 101 9.40 -4.49 13.45
CA LEU A 101 8.27 -4.19 14.34
C LEU A 101 7.19 -3.38 13.61
N GLU A 102 7.56 -2.34 12.88
CA GLU A 102 6.61 -1.53 12.10
C GLU A 102 5.90 -2.34 11.00
N LYS A 103 6.62 -3.25 10.34
CA LYS A 103 6.03 -4.16 9.35
C LYS A 103 5.05 -5.12 10.01
N CYS A 104 5.41 -5.72 11.14
CA CYS A 104 4.53 -6.58 11.94
C CYS A 104 3.23 -5.86 12.34
N GLU A 105 3.32 -4.62 12.80
CA GLU A 105 2.14 -3.80 13.14
C GLU A 105 1.21 -3.60 11.94
N ARG A 106 1.77 -3.35 10.75
CA ARG A 106 0.97 -3.22 9.52
C ARG A 106 0.34 -4.54 9.10
N ILE A 107 1.06 -5.66 9.20
CA ILE A 107 0.49 -6.98 8.87
C ILE A 107 -0.66 -7.31 9.82
N ARG A 108 -0.51 -7.05 11.12
CA ARG A 108 -1.60 -7.22 12.12
C ARG A 108 -2.84 -6.43 11.75
N LYS A 109 -2.68 -5.15 11.37
CA LYS A 109 -3.81 -4.31 10.93
C LYS A 109 -4.53 -4.89 9.72
N VAL A 110 -3.80 -5.40 8.72
CA VAL A 110 -4.40 -6.03 7.53
C VAL A 110 -5.16 -7.31 7.91
N LEU A 111 -4.57 -8.17 8.75
CA LEU A 111 -5.22 -9.39 9.20
C LEU A 111 -6.48 -9.10 10.02
N GLN A 112 -6.43 -8.14 10.94
CA GLN A 112 -7.60 -7.72 11.72
C GLN A 112 -8.74 -7.17 10.85
N LEU A 113 -8.40 -6.47 9.77
CA LEU A 113 -9.38 -5.94 8.82
C LEU A 113 -10.06 -7.03 7.99
N LEU A 114 -9.31 -8.06 7.63
CA LEU A 114 -9.75 -9.12 6.71
C LEU A 114 -10.24 -10.39 7.42
N SER A 115 -10.10 -10.47 8.75
CA SER A 115 -10.66 -11.52 9.60
C SER A 115 -12.19 -11.46 9.72
#